data_AF-A0AAN8YWV9-F1
#
_entry.id   AF-A0AAN8YWV9-F1
#
_cell.length_a   1.000
_cell.length_b   1.000
_cell.length_c   1.000
_cell.angle_alpha   90.00
_cell.angle_beta   90.00
_cell.angle_gamma   90.00
#
_symmetry.space_group_name_H-M   'P 1'
#
loop_
_entity.id
_entity.type
_entity.pdbx_description
1 polymer ?
#
loop_
_entity_poly.entity_id
_entity_poly.type
_entity_poly.pdbx_seq_one_letter_code
_entity_poly.pdbx_strand_id
1 'polypeptide(L)'
;MSTFEYPCLPRKEMVDILVETGIVNVTEANFINPQPEPVAHIYASLLNHLDSLQEDLGQIRFAALENLDNPDAIINSIWTMNLYSKVKQMVAAVGCPRNFTLKDLIKPDSTRTEFFVSALLNFILHRDLKMNLLKPIVEQLSFLDEKKREIEEKISQLNAEIAEHNEAREREQPLVQEVEAKVKDLRQTIQGLNNQQMSLMATFRTKREKAKETDDKISEAEYKLVQSVQENENLRSKIVQSPDKLQRALDEKASVRDQAKNSERQYPFLSFP
;
A
#
# COMPACT_ATOMS: atom_id res chain seq x y z
N MET A 1 50.64 53.26 -24.80
CA MET A 1 49.67 52.15 -24.84
C MET A 1 50.46 50.90 -24.54
N SER A 2 50.06 50.07 -23.57
CA SER A 2 50.77 48.82 -23.30
C SER A 2 50.49 47.84 -24.43
N THR A 3 51.53 47.46 -25.16
CA THR A 3 51.47 46.36 -26.12
C THR A 3 51.13 45.09 -25.34
N PHE A 4 49.98 44.47 -25.61
CA PHE A 4 49.66 43.17 -25.03
C PHE A 4 50.55 42.12 -25.68
N GLU A 5 51.61 41.72 -25.00
CA GLU A 5 52.39 40.54 -25.38
C GLU A 5 51.66 39.28 -24.92
N TYR A 6 51.52 38.33 -25.83
CA TYR A 6 50.89 37.05 -25.53
C TYR A 6 51.75 36.29 -24.51
N PRO A 7 51.19 35.82 -23.37
CA PRO A 7 51.99 35.28 -22.27
C PRO A 7 52.78 34.05 -22.73
N CYS A 8 54.09 34.10 -22.52
CA CYS A 8 55.03 33.02 -22.81
C CYS A 8 55.68 32.58 -21.50
N LEU A 9 55.48 31.31 -21.13
CA LEU A 9 56.08 30.68 -19.96
C LEU A 9 57.58 30.47 -20.20
N PRO A 10 58.46 30.68 -19.20
CA PRO A 10 59.85 30.30 -19.28
C PRO A 10 59.99 28.79 -19.51
N ARG A 11 60.97 28.38 -20.33
CA ARG A 11 61.21 26.97 -20.69
C ARG A 11 61.25 26.02 -19.49
N LYS A 12 61.88 26.43 -18.39
CA LYS A 12 61.92 25.64 -17.15
C LYS A 12 60.51 25.40 -16.60
N GLU A 13 59.71 26.45 -16.45
CA GLU A 13 58.32 26.36 -15.96
C GLU A 13 57.46 25.49 -16.89
N MET A 14 57.66 25.57 -18.21
CA MET A 14 57.00 24.67 -19.16
C MET A 14 57.35 23.20 -18.94
N VAL A 15 58.63 22.88 -18.71
CA VAL A 15 59.11 21.52 -18.41
C VAL A 15 58.53 21.04 -17.07
N ASP A 16 58.62 21.87 -16.03
CA ASP A 16 58.10 21.58 -14.69
C ASP A 16 56.59 21.25 -14.79
N ILE A 17 55.78 22.09 -15.46
CA ILE A 17 54.35 21.85 -15.68
C ILE A 17 54.09 20.54 -16.44
N LEU A 18 54.76 20.30 -17.57
CA LEU A 18 54.53 19.11 -18.41
C LEU A 18 54.82 17.79 -17.66
N VAL A 19 55.80 17.82 -16.75
CA VAL A 19 56.19 16.69 -15.91
C VAL A 19 55.26 16.54 -14.69
N GLU A 20 54.98 17.62 -13.95
CA GLU A 20 54.13 17.61 -12.76
C GLU A 20 52.67 17.24 -13.06
N THR A 21 52.14 17.70 -14.21
CA THR A 21 50.81 17.31 -14.70
C THR A 21 50.76 15.92 -15.33
N GLY A 22 51.92 15.26 -15.50
CA GLY A 22 52.02 13.94 -16.11
C GLY A 22 51.69 13.89 -17.61
N ILE A 23 51.67 15.04 -18.31
CA ILE A 23 51.35 15.12 -19.74
C ILE A 23 52.45 14.47 -20.58
N VAL A 24 53.71 14.83 -20.35
CA VAL A 24 54.86 14.28 -21.09
C VAL A 24 56.17 14.51 -20.33
N ASN A 25 57.02 13.49 -20.26
CA ASN A 25 58.34 13.61 -19.65
C ASN A 25 59.32 14.24 -20.65
N VAL A 26 59.79 15.47 -20.36
CA VAL A 26 60.66 16.27 -21.23
C VAL A 26 61.76 16.98 -20.44
N THR A 27 62.75 17.50 -21.15
CA THR A 27 63.83 18.32 -20.59
C THR A 27 63.95 19.63 -21.36
N GLU A 28 64.65 20.62 -20.80
CA GLU A 28 64.92 21.87 -21.51
C GLU A 28 65.64 21.67 -22.86
N ALA A 29 66.45 20.60 -23.00
CA ALA A 29 67.14 20.28 -24.25
C ALA A 29 66.16 20.02 -25.41
N ASN A 30 64.96 19.50 -25.14
CA ASN A 30 63.91 19.27 -26.13
C ASN A 30 63.34 20.57 -26.73
N PHE A 31 63.51 21.70 -26.04
CA PHE A 31 63.08 23.03 -26.51
C PHE A 31 64.24 23.88 -27.05
N ILE A 32 65.47 23.68 -26.54
CA ILE A 32 66.69 24.35 -27.05
C ILE A 32 67.03 23.87 -28.47
N ASN A 33 66.99 22.56 -28.71
CA ASN A 33 67.27 21.95 -30.02
C ASN A 33 66.12 21.01 -30.42
N PRO A 34 64.95 21.55 -30.74
CA PRO A 34 63.76 20.75 -30.98
C PRO A 34 63.95 19.80 -32.16
N GLN A 35 63.72 18.51 -31.92
CA GLN A 35 63.70 17.48 -32.96
C GLN A 35 62.24 17.18 -33.38
N PRO A 36 61.96 16.89 -34.67
CA PRO A 36 60.59 16.72 -35.15
C PRO A 36 59.76 15.70 -34.36
N GLU A 37 60.33 14.53 -34.06
CA GLU A 37 59.64 13.44 -33.35
C GLU A 37 59.30 13.78 -31.89
N PRO A 38 60.25 14.23 -31.03
CA PRO A 38 59.93 14.73 -29.69
C PRO A 38 58.90 15.88 -29.68
N VAL A 39 58.98 16.82 -30.61
CA VAL A 39 58.00 17.93 -30.70
C VAL A 39 56.62 17.42 -31.10
N ALA A 40 56.55 16.49 -32.05
CA ALA A 40 55.30 15.84 -32.43
C ALA A 40 54.69 15.06 -31.25
N HIS A 41 55.52 14.38 -30.44
CA HIS A 41 55.07 13.71 -29.22
C HIS A 41 54.53 14.71 -28.17
N ILE A 42 55.23 15.82 -27.92
CA ILE A 42 54.74 16.88 -27.01
C ILE A 42 53.36 17.39 -27.43
N TYR A 43 53.18 17.72 -28.71
CA TYR A 43 51.88 18.17 -29.21
C TYR A 43 50.80 17.10 -29.14
N ALA A 44 51.12 15.83 -29.45
CA ALA A 44 50.16 14.74 -29.33
C ALA A 44 49.71 14.53 -27.88
N SER A 45 50.64 14.56 -26.91
CA SER A 45 50.32 14.44 -25.49
C SER A 45 49.48 15.61 -24.96
N LEU A 46 49.80 16.85 -25.37
CA LEU A 46 48.99 18.02 -25.04
C LEU A 46 47.55 17.91 -25.56
N LEU A 47 47.37 17.48 -26.81
CA LEU A 47 46.05 17.32 -27.41
C LEU A 47 45.26 16.14 -26.82
N ASN A 48 45.94 15.06 -26.42
CA ASN A 48 45.35 13.94 -25.67
C ASN A 48 44.84 14.38 -24.30
N HIS A 49 45.62 15.15 -23.54
CA HIS A 49 45.22 15.69 -22.23
C HIS A 49 44.00 16.64 -22.34
N LEU A 50 43.83 17.27 -23.50
CA LEU A 50 42.69 18.12 -23.84
C LEU A 50 41.48 17.36 -24.42
N ASP A 51 41.53 16.01 -24.46
CA ASP A 51 40.57 15.10 -25.10
C ASP A 51 40.32 15.37 -26.61
N SER A 52 41.09 16.26 -27.22
CA SER A 52 40.89 16.77 -28.59
C SER A 52 41.35 15.81 -29.72
N LEU A 53 41.88 14.63 -29.36
CA LEU A 53 42.30 13.59 -30.31
C LEU A 53 41.33 12.41 -30.44
N GLN A 54 40.28 12.30 -29.62
CA GLN A 54 39.48 11.06 -29.51
C GLN A 54 38.74 10.63 -30.79
N GLU A 55 38.35 11.55 -31.69
CA GLU A 55 37.41 11.22 -32.78
C GLU A 55 38.04 10.68 -34.08
N ASP A 56 39.30 11.03 -34.43
CA ASP A 56 39.81 10.82 -35.81
C ASP A 56 40.94 9.79 -35.98
N LEU A 57 41.78 9.53 -34.96
CA LEU A 57 43.00 8.72 -35.16
C LEU A 57 42.71 7.25 -35.48
N GLY A 58 41.61 6.69 -34.96
CA GLY A 58 41.20 5.30 -35.20
C GLY A 58 40.45 5.06 -36.51
N GLN A 59 40.01 6.11 -37.21
CA GLN A 59 39.20 6.01 -38.44
C GLN A 59 40.01 6.17 -39.74
N ILE A 60 41.34 6.05 -39.69
CA ILE A 60 42.13 5.86 -40.91
C ILE A 60 41.72 4.52 -41.52
N ARG A 61 40.94 4.59 -42.60
CA ARG A 61 40.25 3.44 -43.22
C ARG A 61 41.27 2.41 -43.72
N PHE A 62 41.50 1.35 -42.93
CA PHE A 62 42.42 0.26 -43.23
C PHE A 62 42.27 -0.31 -44.66
N ALA A 63 41.05 -0.37 -45.18
CA ALA A 63 40.75 -0.78 -46.56
C ALA A 63 41.42 0.06 -47.68
N ALA A 64 41.94 1.24 -47.38
CA ALA A 64 42.72 2.07 -48.32
C ALA A 64 44.23 1.80 -48.26
N LEU A 65 44.72 1.11 -47.23
CA LEU A 65 46.15 0.83 -47.01
C LEU A 65 46.64 -0.45 -47.70
N GLU A 66 45.74 -1.38 -48.03
CA GLU A 66 46.05 -2.69 -48.64
C GLU A 66 46.59 -2.59 -50.09
N ASN A 67 46.48 -1.43 -50.74
CA ASN A 67 46.83 -1.23 -52.16
C ASN A 67 48.01 -0.26 -52.38
N LEU A 68 48.92 -0.10 -51.40
CA LEU A 68 49.97 0.93 -51.43
C LEU A 68 51.38 0.32 -51.39
N ASP A 69 52.27 0.81 -52.28
CA ASP A 69 53.65 0.32 -52.44
C ASP A 69 54.56 0.59 -51.22
N ASN A 70 54.19 1.52 -50.34
CA ASN A 70 54.90 1.82 -49.10
C ASN A 70 53.90 2.31 -48.02
N PRO A 71 53.24 1.39 -47.30
CA PRO A 71 52.19 1.75 -46.34
C PRO A 71 52.75 2.59 -45.19
N ASP A 72 53.93 2.26 -44.65
CA ASP A 72 54.48 2.91 -43.44
C ASP A 72 54.81 4.40 -43.67
N ALA A 73 55.41 4.75 -44.80
CA ALA A 73 55.70 6.15 -45.13
C ALA A 73 54.41 6.97 -45.31
N ILE A 74 53.35 6.35 -45.84
CA ILE A 74 52.05 6.99 -46.05
C ILE A 74 51.30 7.13 -44.72
N ILE A 75 51.31 6.10 -43.86
CA ILE A 75 50.76 6.14 -42.49
C ILE A 75 51.40 7.27 -41.68
N ASN A 76 52.74 7.37 -41.69
CA ASN A 76 53.47 8.44 -41.01
C ASN A 76 53.12 9.83 -41.56
N SER A 77 52.91 9.94 -42.87
CA SER A 77 52.48 11.20 -43.51
C SER A 77 51.05 11.59 -43.11
N ILE A 78 50.12 10.63 -43.08
CA ILE A 78 48.73 10.84 -42.63
C ILE A 78 48.71 11.26 -41.16
N TRP A 79 49.44 10.55 -40.29
CA TRP A 79 49.54 10.89 -38.87
C TRP A 79 50.08 12.31 -38.66
N THR A 80 51.16 12.67 -39.36
CA THR A 80 51.76 14.02 -39.30
C THR A 80 50.78 15.10 -39.73
N MET A 81 50.01 14.88 -40.82
CA MET A 81 49.03 15.83 -41.32
C MET A 81 47.81 15.95 -40.41
N ASN A 82 47.35 14.85 -39.81
CA ASN A 82 46.28 14.84 -38.81
C ASN A 82 46.69 15.61 -37.55
N LEU A 83 47.89 15.35 -37.03
CA LEU A 83 48.45 16.06 -35.88
C LEU A 83 48.58 17.56 -36.19
N TYR A 84 49.18 17.94 -37.32
CA TYR A 84 49.24 19.34 -37.76
C TYR A 84 47.85 20.00 -37.82
N SER A 85 46.85 19.31 -38.38
CA SER A 85 45.48 19.81 -38.48
C SER A 85 44.87 20.07 -37.09
N LYS A 86 44.97 19.10 -36.17
CA LYS A 86 44.42 19.21 -34.80
C LYS A 86 45.15 20.26 -33.97
N VAL A 87 46.49 20.32 -34.01
CA VAL A 87 47.27 21.37 -33.32
C VAL A 87 46.88 22.75 -33.85
N LYS A 88 46.78 22.91 -35.18
CA LYS A 88 46.39 24.19 -35.79
C LYS A 88 44.98 24.62 -35.38
N GLN A 89 44.03 23.70 -35.35
CA GLN A 89 42.67 23.98 -34.87
C GLN A 89 42.68 24.41 -33.40
N MET A 90 43.41 23.69 -32.53
CA MET A 90 43.48 24.01 -31.10
C MET A 90 44.19 25.35 -30.83
N VAL A 91 45.31 25.63 -31.52
CA VAL A 91 46.03 26.90 -31.44
C VAL A 91 45.15 28.07 -31.89
N ALA A 92 44.31 27.88 -32.92
CA ALA A 92 43.32 28.89 -33.31
C ALA A 92 42.19 29.05 -32.26
N ALA A 93 41.70 27.96 -31.68
CA ALA A 93 40.64 27.97 -30.67
C ALA A 93 41.04 28.70 -29.38
N VAL A 94 42.32 28.61 -28.96
CA VAL A 94 42.85 29.37 -27.80
C VAL A 94 43.18 30.84 -28.14
N GLY A 95 42.79 31.34 -29.31
CA GLY A 95 42.99 32.73 -29.71
C GLY A 95 44.47 33.12 -29.91
N CYS A 96 45.33 32.17 -30.24
CA CYS A 96 46.76 32.43 -30.42
C CYS A 96 47.01 33.36 -31.62
N PRO A 97 47.79 34.46 -31.47
CA PRO A 97 47.99 35.45 -32.52
C PRO A 97 48.95 35.00 -33.63
N ARG A 98 49.64 33.86 -33.47
CA ARG A 98 50.55 33.31 -34.48
C ARG A 98 49.92 32.08 -35.14
N ASN A 99 50.03 32.00 -36.46
CA ASN A 99 49.59 30.83 -37.21
C ASN A 99 50.54 29.65 -37.00
N PHE A 100 49.99 28.50 -36.60
CA PHE A 100 50.67 27.21 -36.64
C PHE A 100 50.75 26.70 -38.08
N THR A 101 51.90 26.20 -38.49
CA THR A 101 52.23 25.77 -39.86
C THR A 101 52.85 24.38 -39.84
N LEU A 102 52.83 23.66 -40.97
CA LEU A 102 53.43 22.32 -41.04
C LEU A 102 54.94 22.34 -40.71
N LYS A 103 55.65 23.46 -40.95
CA LYS A 103 57.06 23.64 -40.58
C LYS A 103 57.29 23.50 -39.07
N ASP A 104 56.34 23.92 -38.25
CA ASP A 104 56.42 23.84 -36.79
C ASP A 104 56.41 22.39 -36.26
N LEU A 105 56.08 21.43 -37.12
CA LEU A 105 56.10 19.99 -36.84
C LEU A 105 57.27 19.28 -37.55
N ILE A 106 57.48 19.54 -38.85
CA ILE A 106 58.50 18.81 -39.65
C ILE A 106 59.92 19.40 -39.53
N LYS A 107 60.05 20.67 -39.15
CA LYS A 107 61.33 21.37 -38.94
C LYS A 107 61.15 22.42 -37.84
N PRO A 108 60.92 21.99 -36.59
CA PRO A 108 60.59 22.88 -35.50
C PRO A 108 61.72 23.88 -35.21
N ASP A 109 61.32 25.05 -34.72
CA ASP A 109 62.20 26.15 -34.32
C ASP A 109 62.01 26.39 -32.82
N SER A 110 63.11 26.56 -32.07
CA SER A 110 63.08 26.69 -30.60
C SER A 110 62.10 27.77 -30.13
N THR A 111 62.17 28.97 -30.72
CA THR A 111 61.32 30.12 -30.34
C THR A 111 59.85 29.87 -30.67
N ARG A 112 59.57 29.19 -31.79
CA ARG A 112 58.19 28.91 -32.23
C ARG A 112 57.57 27.76 -31.44
N THR A 113 58.33 26.69 -31.18
CA THR A 113 57.88 25.56 -30.34
C THR A 113 57.59 26.02 -28.91
N GLU A 114 58.47 26.82 -28.31
CA GLU A 114 58.23 27.40 -26.98
C GLU A 114 56.95 28.24 -26.95
N PHE A 115 56.76 29.13 -27.94
CA PHE A 115 55.58 29.97 -28.04
C PHE A 115 54.27 29.17 -28.14
N PHE A 116 54.22 28.15 -28.99
CA PHE A 116 53.00 27.35 -29.18
C PHE A 116 52.71 26.39 -28.03
N VAL A 117 53.74 25.73 -27.48
CA VAL A 117 53.56 24.87 -26.30
C VAL A 117 53.15 25.71 -25.09
N SER A 118 53.72 26.91 -24.90
CA SER A 118 53.27 27.83 -23.86
C SER A 118 51.82 28.29 -24.06
N ALA A 119 51.36 28.53 -25.29
CA ALA A 119 49.98 28.91 -25.56
C ALA A 119 48.99 27.81 -25.14
N LEU A 120 49.32 26.55 -25.45
CA LEU A 120 48.51 25.39 -25.07
C LEU A 120 48.57 25.13 -23.56
N LEU A 121 49.74 25.25 -22.93
CA LEU A 121 49.90 25.11 -21.47
C LEU A 121 49.12 26.16 -20.68
N ASN A 122 49.17 27.44 -21.11
CA ASN A 122 48.37 28.50 -20.50
C ASN A 122 46.86 28.21 -20.56
N PHE A 123 46.38 27.60 -21.65
CA PHE A 123 44.99 27.15 -21.75
C PHE A 123 44.69 25.97 -20.82
N ILE A 124 45.59 24.98 -20.72
CA ILE A 124 45.44 23.84 -19.80
C ILE A 124 45.36 24.32 -18.34
N LEU A 125 46.30 25.15 -17.90
CA LEU A 125 46.28 25.74 -16.55
C LEU A 125 44.99 26.53 -16.27
N HIS A 126 44.50 27.29 -17.26
CA HIS A 126 43.24 28.01 -17.14
C HIS A 126 42.05 27.05 -17.02
N ARG A 127 41.98 26.02 -17.87
CA ARG A 127 40.95 24.98 -17.84
C ARG A 127 40.93 24.30 -16.48
N ASP A 128 42.08 23.87 -15.97
CA ASP A 128 42.17 23.12 -14.72
C ASP A 128 41.77 23.98 -13.51
N LEU A 129 42.15 25.27 -13.50
CA LEU A 129 41.67 26.22 -12.48
C LEU A 129 40.15 26.37 -12.53
N LYS A 130 39.54 26.43 -13.72
CA LYS A 130 38.07 26.48 -13.88
C LYS A 130 37.40 25.16 -13.51
N MET A 131 37.96 24.02 -13.88
CA MET A 131 37.44 22.70 -13.51
C MET A 131 37.50 22.47 -11.99
N ASN A 132 38.56 22.91 -11.32
CA ASN A 132 38.66 22.87 -9.86
C ASN A 132 37.60 23.75 -9.17
N LEU A 133 37.25 24.91 -9.74
CA LEU A 133 36.15 25.74 -9.25
C LEU A 133 34.76 25.09 -9.48
N LEU A 134 34.59 24.33 -10.56
CA LEU A 134 33.34 23.61 -10.87
C LEU A 134 33.21 22.27 -10.14
N LYS A 135 34.31 21.66 -9.70
CA LYS A 135 34.36 20.38 -8.98
C LYS A 135 33.30 20.24 -7.86
N PRO A 136 33.15 21.18 -6.90
CA PRO A 136 32.13 21.07 -5.86
C PRO A 136 30.68 21.12 -6.40
N ILE A 137 30.45 21.68 -7.59
CA ILE A 137 29.13 21.67 -8.24
C ILE A 137 28.89 20.30 -8.88
N VAL A 138 29.89 19.70 -9.53
CA VAL A 138 29.82 18.35 -10.11
C VAL A 138 29.63 17.29 -9.01
N GLU A 139 30.31 17.43 -7.87
CA GLU A 139 30.14 16.59 -6.69
C GLU A 139 28.74 16.73 -6.07
N GLN A 140 28.17 17.95 -6.05
CA GLN A 140 26.77 18.15 -5.63
C GLN A 140 25.75 17.56 -6.60
N LEU A 141 25.97 17.67 -7.92
CA LEU A 141 25.09 17.09 -8.93
C LEU A 141 25.07 15.55 -8.84
N SER A 142 26.23 14.91 -8.79
CA SER A 142 26.32 13.44 -8.64
C SER A 142 25.68 12.94 -7.34
N PHE A 143 25.82 13.68 -6.23
CA PHE A 143 25.12 13.38 -4.98
C PHE A 143 23.59 13.54 -5.07
N LEU A 144 23.10 14.54 -5.81
CA LEU A 144 21.67 14.75 -6.04
C LEU A 144 21.08 13.68 -6.98
N ASP A 145 21.81 13.26 -8.01
CA ASP A 145 21.41 12.18 -8.92
C ASP A 145 21.33 10.83 -8.17
N GLU A 146 22.28 10.54 -7.28
CA GLU A 146 22.23 9.35 -6.41
C GLU A 146 21.01 9.39 -5.49
N LYS A 147 20.78 10.50 -4.78
CA LYS A 147 19.58 10.67 -3.94
C LYS A 147 18.27 10.56 -4.71
N LYS A 148 18.24 11.07 -5.94
CA LYS A 148 17.08 10.95 -6.81
C LYS A 148 16.82 9.47 -7.12
N ARG A 149 17.86 8.70 -7.48
CA ARG A 149 17.76 7.26 -7.71
C ARG A 149 17.25 6.50 -6.49
N GLU A 150 17.79 6.75 -5.30
CA GLU A 150 17.32 6.15 -4.04
C GLU A 150 15.82 6.41 -3.79
N ILE A 151 15.36 7.64 -4.05
CA ILE A 151 13.96 8.03 -3.87
C ILE A 151 13.06 7.38 -4.93
N GLU A 152 13.48 7.33 -6.20
CA GLU A 152 12.75 6.68 -7.29
C GLU A 152 12.61 5.17 -7.05
N GLU A 153 13.65 4.50 -6.55
CA GLU A 153 13.60 3.09 -6.17
C GLU A 153 12.62 2.86 -5.00
N LYS A 154 12.68 3.71 -3.96
CA LYS A 154 11.75 3.62 -2.82
C LYS A 154 10.29 3.88 -3.22
N ILE A 155 10.04 4.80 -4.15
CA ILE A 155 8.70 5.03 -4.71
C ILE A 155 8.22 3.78 -5.46
N SER A 156 9.09 3.13 -6.24
CA SER A 156 8.77 1.87 -6.93
C SER A 156 8.38 0.76 -5.94
N GLN A 157 9.17 0.57 -4.88
CA GLN A 157 8.90 -0.41 -3.82
C GLN A 157 7.55 -0.15 -3.13
N LEU A 158 7.29 1.08 -2.67
CA LEU A 158 6.03 1.44 -2.02
C LEU A 158 4.81 1.29 -2.94
N ASN A 159 4.95 1.57 -4.24
CA ASN A 159 3.86 1.35 -5.20
C ASN A 159 3.56 -0.15 -5.39
N ALA A 160 4.56 -1.03 -5.33
CA ALA A 160 4.36 -2.47 -5.37
C ALA A 160 3.66 -2.98 -4.09
N GLU A 161 4.06 -2.52 -2.91
CA GLU A 161 3.38 -2.84 -1.63
C GLU A 161 1.91 -2.38 -1.64
N ILE A 162 1.63 -1.18 -2.16
CA ILE A 162 0.26 -0.66 -2.33
C ILE A 162 -0.55 -1.54 -3.29
N ALA A 163 0.04 -2.01 -4.38
CA ALA A 163 -0.63 -2.91 -5.32
C ALA A 163 -0.97 -4.26 -4.65
N GLU A 164 -0.01 -4.89 -3.96
CA GLU A 164 -0.24 -6.15 -3.24
C GLU A 164 -1.34 -6.02 -2.18
N HIS A 165 -1.34 -4.93 -1.40
CA HIS A 165 -2.39 -4.67 -0.41
C HIS A 165 -3.77 -4.43 -1.04
N ASN A 166 -3.84 -3.80 -2.21
CA ASN A 166 -5.11 -3.63 -2.93
C ASN A 166 -5.61 -4.98 -3.47
N GLU A 167 -4.76 -5.81 -4.08
CA GLU A 167 -5.11 -7.16 -4.56
C GLU A 167 -5.50 -8.11 -3.42
N ALA A 168 -4.87 -8.01 -2.25
CA ALA A 168 -5.28 -8.74 -1.06
C ALA A 168 -6.68 -8.31 -0.61
N ARG A 169 -6.93 -7.01 -0.50
CA ARG A 169 -8.24 -6.45 -0.11
C ARG A 169 -9.35 -6.86 -1.08
N GLU A 170 -9.10 -6.83 -2.40
CA GLU A 170 -10.07 -7.25 -3.42
C GLU A 170 -10.39 -8.75 -3.35
N ARG A 171 -9.40 -9.60 -3.05
CA ARG A 171 -9.62 -11.04 -2.81
C ARG A 171 -10.41 -11.33 -1.52
N GLU A 172 -10.21 -10.55 -0.46
CA GLU A 172 -10.90 -10.72 0.81
C GLU A 172 -12.31 -10.12 0.82
N GLN A 173 -12.57 -9.08 0.05
CA GLN A 173 -13.85 -8.38 -0.03
C GLN A 173 -15.09 -9.29 -0.24
N PRO A 174 -15.11 -10.28 -1.15
CA PRO A 174 -16.26 -11.20 -1.27
C PRO A 174 -16.46 -12.08 -0.04
N LEU A 175 -15.38 -12.50 0.64
CA LEU A 175 -15.47 -13.30 1.87
C LEU A 175 -16.06 -12.47 3.02
N VAL A 176 -15.66 -11.21 3.14
CA VAL A 176 -16.24 -10.26 4.11
C VAL A 176 -17.74 -10.08 3.84
N GLN A 177 -18.14 -9.85 2.58
CA GLN A 177 -19.55 -9.70 2.21
C GLN A 177 -20.38 -10.96 2.50
N GLU A 178 -19.83 -12.16 2.25
CA GLU A 178 -20.51 -13.42 2.57
C GLU A 178 -20.71 -13.60 4.09
N VAL A 179 -19.71 -13.25 4.90
CA VAL A 179 -19.79 -13.30 6.36
C VAL A 179 -20.79 -12.25 6.89
N GLU A 180 -20.77 -11.03 6.37
CA GLU A 180 -21.73 -9.98 6.73
C GLU A 180 -23.18 -10.39 6.41
N ALA A 181 -23.42 -11.00 5.25
CA ALA A 181 -24.72 -11.55 4.88
C ALA A 181 -25.18 -12.64 5.86
N LYS A 182 -24.32 -13.63 6.16
CA LYS A 182 -24.63 -14.68 7.15
C LYS A 182 -24.92 -14.12 8.54
N VAL A 183 -24.16 -13.12 8.99
CA VAL A 183 -24.38 -12.44 10.28
C VAL A 183 -25.74 -11.71 10.30
N LYS A 184 -26.12 -11.07 9.20
CA LYS A 184 -27.42 -10.41 9.05
C LYS A 184 -28.58 -11.42 9.10
N ASP A 185 -28.47 -12.52 8.37
CA ASP A 185 -29.49 -13.57 8.32
C ASP A 185 -29.67 -14.25 9.69
N LEU A 186 -28.56 -14.58 10.37
CA LEU A 186 -28.60 -15.13 11.73
C LEU A 186 -29.25 -14.16 12.72
N ARG A 187 -28.98 -12.86 12.64
CA ARG A 187 -29.66 -11.85 13.48
C ARG A 187 -31.17 -11.81 13.24
N GLN A 188 -31.61 -11.90 11.98
CA GLN A 188 -33.03 -11.99 11.63
C GLN A 188 -33.67 -13.28 12.15
N THR A 189 -32.98 -14.42 12.02
CA THR A 189 -33.43 -15.72 12.56
C THR A 189 -33.60 -15.67 14.07
N ILE A 190 -32.63 -15.12 14.81
CA ILE A 190 -32.70 -14.94 16.28
C ILE A 190 -33.91 -14.07 16.66
N GLN A 191 -34.13 -12.96 15.95
CA GLN A 191 -35.30 -12.09 16.19
C GLN A 191 -36.62 -12.83 15.95
N GLY A 192 -36.72 -13.62 14.86
CA GLY A 192 -37.88 -14.45 14.56
C GLY A 192 -38.15 -15.52 15.62
N LEU A 193 -37.11 -16.24 16.05
CA LEU A 193 -37.21 -17.26 17.10
C LEU A 193 -37.62 -16.66 18.46
N ASN A 194 -37.08 -15.50 18.84
CA ASN A 194 -37.47 -14.80 20.06
C ASN A 194 -38.97 -14.41 20.03
N ASN A 195 -39.47 -13.93 18.89
CA ASN A 195 -40.89 -13.62 18.71
C ASN A 195 -41.78 -14.88 18.80
N GLN A 196 -41.35 -16.01 18.23
CA GLN A 196 -42.03 -17.30 18.35
C GLN A 196 -42.01 -17.83 19.79
N GLN A 197 -40.89 -17.70 20.51
CA GLN A 197 -40.79 -18.07 21.91
C GLN A 197 -41.76 -17.27 22.79
N MET A 198 -41.86 -15.95 22.55
CA MET A 198 -42.80 -15.06 23.24
C MET A 198 -44.26 -15.48 23.00
N SER A 199 -44.66 -15.77 21.76
CA SER A 199 -46.03 -16.20 21.44
C SER A 199 -46.36 -17.59 21.97
N LEU A 200 -45.40 -18.52 21.96
CA LEU A 200 -45.52 -19.83 22.60
C LEU A 200 -45.66 -19.71 24.13
N MET A 201 -44.90 -18.83 24.79
CA MET A 201 -45.09 -18.57 26.22
C MET A 201 -46.46 -17.98 26.55
N ALA A 202 -46.96 -17.04 25.73
CA ALA A 202 -48.30 -16.49 25.89
C ALA A 202 -49.38 -17.57 25.74
N THR A 203 -49.36 -18.35 24.66
CA THR A 203 -50.35 -19.41 24.43
C THR A 203 -50.27 -20.53 25.47
N PHE A 204 -49.07 -20.85 25.98
CA PHE A 204 -48.90 -21.80 27.09
C PHE A 204 -49.55 -21.29 28.38
N ARG A 205 -49.39 -20.00 28.74
CA ARG A 205 -50.09 -19.40 29.89
C ARG A 205 -51.60 -19.51 29.73
N THR A 206 -52.15 -19.10 28.58
CA THR A 206 -53.60 -19.18 28.33
C THR A 206 -54.13 -20.61 28.37
N LYS A 207 -53.39 -21.60 27.85
CA LYS A 207 -53.78 -23.02 27.96
C LYS A 207 -53.74 -23.51 29.42
N ARG A 208 -52.75 -23.09 30.20
CA ARG A 208 -52.62 -23.43 31.62
C ARG A 208 -53.75 -22.82 32.47
N GLU A 209 -54.15 -21.59 32.17
CA GLU A 209 -55.30 -20.93 32.80
C GLU A 209 -56.60 -21.66 32.49
N LYS A 210 -56.86 -21.98 31.21
CA LYS A 210 -58.02 -22.78 30.80
C LYS A 210 -58.05 -24.17 31.43
N ALA A 211 -56.89 -24.82 31.57
CA ALA A 211 -56.79 -26.13 32.22
C ALA A 211 -57.22 -26.06 33.70
N LYS A 212 -56.80 -25.02 34.44
CA LYS A 212 -57.29 -24.76 35.80
C LYS A 212 -58.79 -24.50 35.83
N GLU A 213 -59.29 -23.62 34.95
CA GLU A 213 -60.72 -23.30 34.88
C GLU A 213 -61.59 -24.55 34.60
N THR A 214 -61.10 -25.50 33.80
CA THR A 214 -61.78 -26.79 33.60
C THR A 214 -61.69 -27.72 34.81
N ASP A 215 -60.59 -27.70 35.56
CA ASP A 215 -60.38 -28.50 36.77
C ASP A 215 -61.29 -28.01 37.93
N ASP A 216 -61.40 -26.69 38.07
CA ASP A 216 -62.33 -26.02 38.99
C ASP A 216 -63.80 -26.38 38.65
N LYS A 217 -64.15 -26.38 37.36
CA LYS A 217 -65.49 -26.77 36.87
C LYS A 217 -65.80 -28.26 37.07
N ILE A 218 -64.81 -29.14 36.92
CA ILE A 218 -64.95 -30.57 37.24
C ILE A 218 -65.24 -30.72 38.73
N SER A 219 -64.44 -30.08 39.59
CA SER A 219 -64.61 -30.09 41.04
C SER A 219 -66.00 -29.57 41.47
N GLU A 220 -66.48 -28.49 40.85
CA GLU A 220 -67.83 -27.94 41.09
C GLU A 220 -68.94 -28.92 40.65
N ALA A 221 -68.77 -29.57 39.49
CA ALA A 221 -69.72 -30.55 38.97
C ALA A 221 -69.77 -31.83 39.83
N GLU A 222 -68.62 -32.31 40.31
CA GLU A 222 -68.52 -33.43 41.25
C GLU A 222 -69.20 -33.10 42.58
N TYR A 223 -68.97 -31.91 43.14
CA TYR A 223 -69.65 -31.45 44.35
C TYR A 223 -71.18 -31.41 44.17
N LYS A 224 -71.67 -30.83 43.06
CA LYS A 224 -73.10 -30.80 42.72
C LYS A 224 -73.69 -32.20 42.53
N LEU A 225 -72.93 -33.12 41.94
CA LEU A 225 -73.34 -34.52 41.78
C LEU A 225 -73.51 -35.20 43.15
N VAL A 226 -72.55 -35.04 44.06
CA VAL A 226 -72.64 -35.58 45.43
C VAL A 226 -73.85 -34.99 46.17
N GLN A 227 -74.06 -33.66 46.10
CA GLN A 227 -75.24 -33.03 46.69
C GLN A 227 -76.54 -33.59 46.10
N SER A 228 -76.63 -33.73 44.77
CA SER A 228 -77.83 -34.24 44.11
C SER A 228 -78.11 -35.71 44.45
N VAL A 229 -77.07 -36.54 44.60
CA VAL A 229 -77.20 -37.93 45.10
C VAL A 229 -77.75 -37.94 46.52
N GLN A 230 -77.19 -37.13 47.42
CA GLN A 230 -77.65 -37.02 48.81
C GLN A 230 -79.09 -36.48 48.91
N GLU A 231 -79.46 -35.51 48.07
CA GLU A 231 -80.84 -35.04 47.96
C GLU A 231 -81.78 -36.13 47.40
N ASN A 232 -81.33 -36.94 46.45
CA ASN A 232 -82.10 -38.09 45.92
C ASN A 232 -82.36 -39.13 47.02
N GLU A 233 -81.36 -39.47 47.82
CA GLU A 233 -81.50 -40.36 48.98
C GLU A 233 -82.45 -39.78 50.04
N ASN A 234 -82.30 -38.49 50.36
CA ASN A 234 -83.19 -37.77 51.28
C ASN A 234 -84.64 -37.74 50.79
N LEU A 235 -84.88 -37.56 49.49
CA LEU A 235 -86.22 -37.61 48.91
C LEU A 235 -86.78 -39.04 48.88
N ARG A 236 -85.96 -40.05 48.54
CA ARG A 236 -86.33 -41.48 48.61
C ARG A 236 -86.76 -41.89 50.01
N SER A 237 -86.09 -41.40 51.06
CA SER A 237 -86.48 -41.66 52.45
C SER A 237 -87.85 -41.09 52.85
N LYS A 238 -88.31 -40.03 52.15
CA LYS A 238 -89.62 -39.40 52.36
C LYS A 238 -90.74 -40.06 51.53
N ILE A 239 -90.41 -40.97 50.61
CA ILE A 239 -91.41 -41.74 49.87
C ILE A 239 -92.02 -42.78 50.83
N VAL A 240 -93.34 -42.70 51.02
CA VAL A 240 -94.09 -43.64 51.86
C VAL A 240 -94.03 -45.04 51.25
N GLN A 241 -93.28 -45.95 51.89
CA GLN A 241 -93.05 -47.31 51.37
C GLN A 241 -94.31 -48.21 51.32
N SER A 242 -95.39 -47.83 52.02
CA SER A 242 -96.69 -48.53 51.95
C SER A 242 -97.83 -47.54 52.22
N PRO A 243 -98.39 -46.89 51.18
CA PRO A 243 -99.48 -45.92 51.31
C PRO A 243 -100.69 -46.49 52.06
N ASP A 244 -101.06 -47.74 51.78
CA ASP A 244 -102.22 -48.43 52.37
C ASP A 244 -102.15 -48.62 53.89
N LYS A 245 -100.94 -48.61 54.48
CA LYS A 245 -100.76 -48.66 55.94
C LYS A 245 -100.95 -47.28 56.57
N LEU A 246 -100.49 -46.24 55.88
CA LEU A 246 -100.56 -44.86 56.36
C LEU A 246 -102.00 -44.31 56.25
N GLN A 247 -102.73 -44.69 55.19
CA GLN A 247 -104.16 -44.41 55.05
C GLN A 247 -104.97 -45.05 56.18
N ARG A 248 -104.79 -46.36 56.45
CA ARG A 248 -105.48 -47.06 57.55
C ARG A 248 -105.23 -46.42 58.92
N ALA A 249 -104.00 -46.00 59.22
CA ALA A 249 -103.68 -45.33 60.48
C ALA A 249 -104.31 -43.92 60.61
N LEU A 250 -104.54 -43.23 59.48
CA LEU A 250 -105.28 -41.95 59.45
C LEU A 250 -106.78 -42.18 59.64
N ASP A 251 -107.35 -43.21 59.02
CA ASP A 251 -108.76 -43.58 59.16
C ASP A 251 -109.09 -44.04 60.61
N GLU A 252 -108.19 -44.80 61.26
CA GLU A 252 -108.29 -45.13 62.68
C GLU A 252 -108.25 -43.87 63.57
N LYS A 253 -107.30 -42.94 63.34
CA LYS A 253 -107.25 -41.69 64.11
C LYS A 253 -108.46 -40.78 63.87
N ALA A 254 -109.05 -40.79 62.68
CA ALA A 254 -110.31 -40.11 62.40
C ALA A 254 -111.44 -40.72 63.26
N SER A 255 -111.53 -42.06 63.32
CA SER A 255 -112.49 -42.76 64.17
C SER A 255 -112.35 -42.40 65.66
N VAL A 256 -111.12 -42.38 66.19
CA VAL A 256 -110.84 -42.00 67.59
C VAL A 256 -111.26 -40.55 67.89
N ARG A 257 -110.99 -39.61 66.97
CA ARG A 257 -111.42 -38.20 67.12
C ARG A 257 -112.94 -38.07 67.13
N ASP A 258 -113.62 -38.84 66.30
CA ASP A 258 -115.08 -38.75 66.18
C ASP A 258 -115.78 -39.43 67.39
N GLN A 259 -115.13 -40.42 68.03
CA GLN A 259 -115.52 -40.93 69.35
C GLN A 259 -115.32 -39.87 70.47
N ALA A 260 -114.22 -39.12 70.45
CA ALA A 260 -113.97 -38.04 71.41
C ALA A 260 -115.03 -36.92 71.32
N LYS A 261 -115.42 -36.53 70.10
CA LYS A 261 -116.50 -35.55 69.88
C LYS A 261 -117.89 -36.03 70.33
N ASN A 262 -118.13 -37.34 70.34
CA ASN A 262 -119.39 -37.88 70.86
C ASN A 262 -119.42 -37.94 72.39
N SER A 263 -118.28 -38.13 73.06
CA SER A 263 -118.21 -38.08 74.53
C SER A 263 -118.39 -36.67 75.09
N GLU A 264 -117.97 -35.62 74.38
CA GLU A 264 -118.26 -34.22 74.75
C GLU A 264 -119.76 -33.84 74.70
N ARG A 265 -120.61 -34.63 74.01
CA ARG A 265 -122.05 -34.34 73.87
C ARG A 265 -122.93 -34.96 74.97
N GLN A 266 -122.37 -35.71 75.92
CA GLN A 266 -123.16 -36.60 76.78
C GLN A 266 -123.26 -36.18 78.27
N TYR A 267 -122.73 -35.00 78.67
CA TYR A 267 -122.79 -34.52 80.07
C TYR A 267 -123.08 -33.01 80.21
N PRO A 268 -124.22 -32.62 80.81
CA PRO A 268 -124.46 -31.26 81.30
C PRO A 268 -124.36 -31.12 82.83
N PHE A 269 -123.72 -30.04 83.28
CA PHE A 269 -123.74 -29.42 84.62
C PHE A 269 -123.23 -30.16 85.88
N LEU A 270 -122.27 -29.54 86.58
CA LEU A 270 -122.49 -28.90 87.90
C LEU A 270 -121.32 -27.96 88.32
N SER A 271 -121.59 -27.01 89.22
CA SER A 271 -120.64 -26.05 89.86
C SER A 271 -120.22 -26.55 91.26
N PHE A 272 -119.41 -25.90 92.13
CA PHE A 272 -119.03 -24.49 92.45
C PHE A 272 -117.59 -24.48 93.08
N PRO A 273 -116.94 -23.36 93.46
CA PRO A 273 -117.41 -21.97 93.61
C PRO A 273 -116.80 -20.91 92.66
#